data_AF-Q49090-F1
#
_entry.id   AF-Q49090-F1
#
_cell.length_a   1.000
_cell.length_b   1.000
_cell.length_c   1.000
_cell.angle_alpha   90.00
_cell.angle_beta   90.00
_cell.angle_gamma   90.00
#
_symmetry.space_group_name_H-M   'P 1'
#
loop_
_entity.id
_entity.type
_entity.pdbx_description
1 polymer ?
#
loop_
_entity_poly.entity_id
_entity_poly.type
_entity_poly.pdbx_seq_one_letter_code
_entity_poly.pdbx_strand_id
1 'polypeptide(L)'
;LWSVKGTMIFRPYGYRIWELIQKYLDEEFKKVNVDNVYFPLLIPESLFNKEKDHIDGFSPEIATVTRVGQKQLEENLFIRPTSEVLMMDYFSNEINSYRDLPLIYNQWCN
;
A
#
# COMPACT_ATOMS: atom_id res chain seq x y z
N LEU A 1 17.67 20.11 8.80
CA LEU A 1 16.80 19.40 9.77
C LEU A 1 15.49 19.14 9.05
N TRP A 2 15.05 17.88 8.97
CA TRP A 2 13.79 17.51 8.33
C TRP A 2 12.61 18.28 8.97
N SER A 3 11.73 18.86 8.15
CA SER A 3 10.75 19.89 8.60
C SER A 3 9.28 19.56 8.32
N VAL A 4 8.97 18.39 7.76
CA VAL A 4 7.58 17.99 7.49
C VAL A 4 6.98 17.41 8.77
N LYS A 5 5.80 17.90 9.17
CA LYS A 5 5.09 17.42 10.37
C LYS A 5 4.67 15.95 10.16
N GLY A 6 4.76 15.14 11.22
CA GLY A 6 4.31 13.74 11.20
C GLY A 6 5.29 12.77 10.50
N THR A 7 6.45 13.24 10.08
CA THR A 7 7.47 12.41 9.41
C THR A 7 8.81 12.55 10.14
N MET A 8 9.63 11.49 10.13
CA MET A 8 10.90 11.44 10.86
C MET A 8 11.94 10.62 10.12
N ILE A 9 13.22 10.87 10.43
CA ILE A 9 14.34 10.07 9.91
C ILE A 9 14.64 8.95 10.89
N PHE A 10 14.49 7.70 10.44
CA PHE A 10 14.99 6.55 11.17
C PHE A 10 16.52 6.44 10.99
N ARG A 11 17.27 6.68 12.08
CA ARG A 11 18.73 6.48 12.08
C ARG A 11 19.07 4.98 12.06
N PRO A 12 20.30 4.59 11.65
CA PRO A 12 20.67 3.18 11.47
C PRO A 12 20.31 2.27 12.65
N TYR A 13 20.51 2.72 13.90
CA TYR A 13 20.16 1.92 15.08
C TYR A 13 18.65 1.66 15.19
N GLY A 14 17.82 2.67 14.97
CA GLY A 14 16.37 2.53 15.00
C GLY A 14 15.85 1.69 13.83
N TYR A 15 16.39 1.92 12.63
CA TYR A 15 16.00 1.14 11.45
C TYR A 15 16.43 -0.33 11.55
N ARG A 16 17.56 -0.64 12.21
CA ARG A 16 17.98 -2.01 12.49
C ARG A 16 16.96 -2.78 13.34
N ILE A 17 16.31 -2.13 14.30
CA ILE A 17 15.25 -2.79 15.08
C ILE A 17 14.09 -3.20 14.17
N TRP A 18 13.70 -2.33 13.23
CA TRP A 18 12.68 -2.65 12.23
C TRP A 18 13.12 -3.79 11.31
N GLU A 19 14.37 -3.79 10.81
CA GLU A 19 14.91 -4.89 9.99
C GLU A 19 14.82 -6.25 10.70
N LEU A 20 15.06 -6.28 12.02
CA LEU A 20 14.96 -7.51 12.81
C LEU A 20 13.51 -7.98 12.99
N ILE A 21 12.58 -7.05 13.24
CA ILE A 21 11.14 -7.35 13.33
C ILE A 21 10.64 -7.89 11.99
N GLN A 22 10.94 -7.17 10.90
CA GLN A 22 10.57 -7.56 9.55
C GLN A 22 11.09 -8.95 9.24
N LYS A 23 12.38 -9.22 9.46
CA LYS A 23 12.99 -10.53 9.21
C LYS A 23 12.29 -11.65 9.97
N TYR A 24 12.03 -11.47 11.26
CA TYR A 24 11.37 -12.50 12.07
C TYR A 24 9.94 -12.78 11.58
N LEU A 25 9.13 -11.73 11.37
CA LEU A 25 7.76 -11.89 10.89
C LEU A 25 7.71 -12.49 9.49
N ASP A 26 8.64 -12.11 8.61
CA ASP A 26 8.77 -12.67 7.28
C ASP A 26 9.05 -14.19 7.29
N GLU A 27 9.91 -14.63 8.21
CA GLU A 27 10.16 -16.06 8.45
C GLU A 27 8.90 -16.78 8.96
N GLU A 28 8.11 -16.18 9.85
CA GLU A 28 6.84 -16.77 10.32
C GLU A 28 5.76 -16.82 9.23
N PHE A 29 5.62 -15.75 8.43
CA PHE A 29 4.68 -15.67 7.31
C PHE A 29 4.95 -16.75 6.26
N LYS A 30 6.23 -17.00 5.94
CA LYS A 30 6.62 -18.05 4.99
C LYS A 30 6.25 -19.46 5.48
N LYS A 31 6.26 -19.72 6.79
CA LYS A 31 5.84 -21.04 7.34
C LYS A 31 4.37 -21.35 7.07
N VAL A 32 3.55 -20.32 6.86
CA VAL A 32 2.12 -20.45 6.58
C VAL A 32 1.78 -20.10 5.11
N ASN A 33 2.77 -20.17 4.22
CA ASN A 33 2.65 -19.96 2.77
C ASN A 33 2.15 -18.57 2.38
N VAL A 34 2.51 -17.54 3.14
CA VAL A 34 2.29 -16.14 2.74
C VAL A 34 3.45 -15.70 1.84
N ASP A 35 3.14 -15.18 0.66
CA ASP A 35 4.12 -14.65 -0.28
C ASP A 35 4.21 -13.13 -0.21
N ASN A 36 5.42 -12.60 -0.27
CA ASN A 36 5.62 -11.15 -0.34
C ASN A 36 5.36 -10.64 -1.76
N VAL A 37 4.61 -9.56 -1.84
CA VAL A 37 4.31 -8.79 -3.06
C VAL A 37 4.51 -7.31 -2.79
N TYR A 38 4.50 -6.51 -3.86
CA TYR A 38 4.57 -5.06 -3.73
C TYR A 38 3.60 -4.40 -4.69
N PHE A 39 2.59 -3.72 -4.13
CA PHE A 39 1.66 -2.91 -4.91
C PHE A 39 2.19 -1.47 -5.03
N PRO A 40 1.81 -0.74 -6.09
CA PRO A 40 2.16 0.67 -6.24
C PRO A 40 1.70 1.53 -5.06
N LEU A 41 2.41 2.64 -4.83
CA LEU A 41 2.06 3.64 -3.82
C LEU A 41 0.83 4.47 -4.22
N LEU A 42 0.68 4.72 -5.52
CA LEU A 42 -0.32 5.63 -6.07
C LEU A 42 -1.55 4.86 -6.55
N ILE A 43 -2.74 5.36 -6.21
CA ILE A 43 -4.04 4.84 -6.63
C ILE A 43 -4.72 5.89 -7.52
N PRO A 44 -5.14 5.56 -8.75
CA PRO A 44 -5.94 6.45 -9.57
C PRO A 44 -7.27 6.79 -8.88
N GLU A 45 -7.73 8.04 -9.01
CA GLU A 45 -8.98 8.50 -8.40
C GLU A 45 -10.19 7.67 -8.87
N SER A 46 -10.22 7.28 -10.14
CA SER A 46 -11.27 6.42 -10.71
C SER A 46 -11.33 5.06 -10.03
N LEU A 47 -10.17 4.47 -9.71
CA LEU A 47 -10.07 3.19 -9.03
C LEU A 47 -10.43 3.33 -7.55
N PHE A 48 -9.87 4.33 -6.88
CA PHE A 48 -10.14 4.62 -5.47
C PHE A 48 -11.63 4.80 -5.20
N ASN A 49 -12.31 5.56 -6.06
CA ASN A 49 -13.75 5.83 -5.95
C ASN A 49 -14.68 4.65 -6.27
N LYS A 50 -14.16 3.48 -6.68
CA LYS A 50 -15.01 2.28 -6.87
C LYS A 50 -15.50 1.72 -5.53
N GLU A 51 -14.77 1.90 -4.44
CA GLU A 51 -15.13 1.36 -3.11
C GLU A 51 -15.52 2.46 -2.11
N LYS A 52 -16.50 3.29 -2.47
CA LYS A 52 -16.94 4.45 -1.66
C LYS A 52 -17.32 4.11 -0.22
N ASP A 53 -17.90 2.93 0.00
CA ASP A 53 -18.33 2.51 1.33
C ASP A 53 -17.15 2.27 2.29
N HIS A 54 -15.96 1.96 1.78
CA HIS A 54 -14.72 1.92 2.56
C HIS A 54 -14.08 3.31 2.72
N ILE A 55 -14.30 4.22 1.77
CA ILE A 55 -13.69 5.56 1.72
C ILE A 55 -14.18 6.49 2.84
N ASP A 56 -15.43 6.32 3.30
CA ASP A 56 -16.01 7.15 4.37
C ASP A 56 -15.19 7.12 5.68
N GLY A 57 -14.42 6.04 5.90
CA GLY A 57 -13.47 5.93 7.02
C GLY A 57 -12.13 6.64 6.84
N PHE A 58 -11.72 6.93 5.60
CA PHE A 58 -10.40 7.51 5.26
C PHE A 58 -10.46 8.99 4.87
N SER A 59 -11.66 9.55 4.71
CA SER A 59 -11.90 10.79 3.98
C SER A 59 -11.20 12.07 4.48
N PRO A 60 -10.80 12.26 5.76
CA PRO A 60 -10.11 13.49 6.15
C PRO A 60 -8.60 13.56 5.80
N GLU A 61 -7.94 12.44 5.46
CA GLU A 61 -6.45 12.36 5.53
C GLU A 61 -5.74 11.96 4.22
N ILE A 62 -6.44 11.91 3.08
CA ILE A 62 -5.86 11.38 1.83
C ILE A 62 -4.94 12.41 1.15
N ALA A 63 -3.65 12.09 1.09
CA ALA A 63 -2.68 12.89 0.34
C ALA A 63 -2.88 12.70 -1.18
N THR A 64 -3.12 13.80 -1.88
CA THR A 64 -3.47 13.80 -3.30
C THR A 64 -2.36 14.43 -4.15
N VAL A 65 -1.94 13.72 -5.18
CA VAL A 65 -1.02 14.19 -6.22
C VAL A 65 -1.83 14.68 -7.41
N THR A 66 -1.78 15.99 -7.64
CA THR A 66 -2.53 16.66 -8.73
C THR A 66 -1.63 17.10 -9.88
N ARG A 67 -0.30 17.17 -9.66
CA ARG A 67 0.69 17.71 -10.62
C ARG A 67 1.97 16.90 -10.59
N VAL A 68 2.61 16.77 -11.76
CA VAL A 68 3.97 16.24 -11.90
C VAL A 68 4.84 17.29 -12.58
N GLY A 69 5.84 17.80 -11.86
CA GLY A 69 6.58 18.99 -12.28
C GLY A 69 5.63 20.17 -12.45
N GLN A 70 5.53 20.71 -13.66
CA GLN A 70 4.59 21.79 -13.98
C GLN A 70 3.28 21.32 -14.64
N LYS A 71 3.19 20.06 -15.07
CA LYS A 71 2.02 19.52 -15.77
C LYS A 71 0.92 19.15 -14.75
N GLN A 72 -0.29 19.62 -15.00
CA GLN A 72 -1.49 19.15 -14.30
C GLN A 72 -1.84 17.75 -14.80
N LEU A 73 -2.10 16.82 -13.88
CA LEU A 73 -2.56 15.49 -14.24
C LEU A 73 -4.02 15.54 -14.72
N GLU A 74 -4.34 14.71 -15.70
CA GLU A 74 -5.71 14.54 -16.22
C GLU A 74 -6.61 13.86 -15.18
N GLU A 75 -6.01 13.02 -14.34
CA GLU A 75 -6.64 12.32 -13.24
C GLU A 75 -5.80 12.51 -11.98
N ASN A 76 -6.45 12.70 -10.82
CA ASN A 76 -5.74 12.76 -9.55
C ASN A 76 -5.21 11.37 -9.18
N LEU A 77 -4.04 11.34 -8.53
CA LEU A 77 -3.50 10.13 -7.94
C LEU A 77 -3.46 10.29 -6.42
N PHE A 78 -3.97 9.32 -5.69
CA PHE A 78 -3.90 9.31 -4.24
C PHE A 78 -2.68 8.52 -3.76
N ILE A 79 -1.97 9.03 -2.77
CA ILE A 79 -1.04 8.20 -2.00
C ILE A 79 -1.90 7.26 -1.16
N ARG A 80 -1.70 5.95 -1.33
CA ARG A 80 -2.52 4.94 -0.66
C ARG A 80 -2.52 5.16 0.86
N PRO A 81 -3.69 5.33 1.50
CA PRO A 81 -3.78 5.24 2.96
C PRO A 81 -3.70 3.78 3.42
N THR A 82 -4.21 2.88 2.58
CA THR A 82 -4.16 1.43 2.71
C THR A 82 -4.29 0.78 1.33
N SER A 83 -4.01 -0.51 1.19
CA SER A 83 -3.84 -1.18 -0.12
C SER A 83 -5.05 -1.98 -0.60
N GLU A 84 -6.14 -2.06 0.15
CA GLU A 84 -7.31 -2.90 -0.13
C GLU A 84 -7.81 -2.69 -1.55
N VAL A 85 -8.10 -1.44 -1.95
CA VAL A 85 -8.64 -1.16 -3.29
C VAL A 85 -7.71 -1.65 -4.41
N LEU A 86 -6.39 -1.48 -4.27
CA LEU A 86 -5.42 -1.98 -5.25
C LEU A 86 -5.35 -3.51 -5.26
N MET A 87 -5.31 -4.11 -4.07
CA MET A 87 -5.20 -5.56 -3.92
C MET A 87 -6.46 -6.26 -4.40
N MET A 88 -7.64 -5.73 -4.10
CA MET A 88 -8.93 -6.29 -4.53
C MET A 88 -9.12 -6.18 -6.05
N ASP A 89 -8.79 -5.04 -6.65
CA ASP A 89 -8.85 -4.89 -8.12
C ASP A 89 -7.90 -5.89 -8.80
N TYR A 90 -6.68 -6.06 -8.29
CA TYR A 90 -5.76 -7.10 -8.77
C TYR A 90 -6.30 -8.52 -8.58
N PHE A 91 -6.76 -8.87 -7.39
CA PHE A 91 -7.32 -10.19 -7.08
C PHE A 91 -8.53 -10.53 -7.94
N SER A 92 -9.37 -9.54 -8.25
CA SER A 92 -10.52 -9.72 -9.13
C SER A 92 -10.15 -10.11 -10.56
N ASN A 93 -8.95 -9.73 -11.01
CA ASN A 93 -8.44 -10.08 -12.34
C ASN A 93 -7.67 -11.41 -12.36
N GLU A 94 -6.95 -11.72 -11.28
CA GLU A 94 -6.13 -12.93 -11.20
C GLU A 94 -6.93 -14.19 -10.84
N ILE A 95 -7.91 -14.07 -9.95
CA ILE A 95 -8.68 -15.21 -9.44
C ILE A 95 -9.82 -15.52 -10.42
N ASN A 96 -9.63 -16.57 -11.23
CA ASN A 96 -10.59 -16.98 -12.26
C ASN A 96 -11.22 -18.35 -11.95
N SER A 97 -10.66 -19.10 -11.00
CA SER A 97 -11.09 -20.42 -10.60
C SER A 97 -10.82 -20.68 -9.12
N TYR A 98 -11.54 -21.63 -8.53
CA TYR A 98 -11.25 -22.11 -7.17
C TYR A 98 -9.81 -22.66 -7.01
N ARG A 99 -9.17 -23.03 -8.12
CA ARG A 99 -7.80 -23.55 -8.16
C ARG A 99 -6.74 -22.47 -7.92
N ASP A 100 -7.09 -21.20 -8.11
CA ASP A 100 -6.19 -20.07 -7.89
C ASP A 100 -6.12 -19.71 -6.39
N LEU A 101 -6.91 -20.39 -5.56
CA LEU A 101 -6.98 -20.21 -4.10
C LEU A 101 -6.28 -21.34 -3.34
N PRO A 102 -5.73 -21.06 -2.15
CA PRO A 102 -5.71 -19.75 -1.48
C PRO A 102 -4.63 -18.81 -2.05
N LEU A 103 -4.97 -17.53 -2.15
CA LEU A 103 -4.04 -16.45 -2.44
C LEU A 103 -3.73 -15.71 -1.14
N ILE A 104 -2.50 -15.81 -0.64
CA ILE A 104 -2.13 -15.26 0.66
C ILE A 104 -0.89 -14.39 0.50
N TYR A 105 -1.08 -13.07 0.51
CA TYR A 105 0.00 -12.13 0.24
C TYR A 105 0.25 -11.16 1.40
N ASN A 106 1.51 -10.73 1.50
CA ASN A 106 1.98 -9.68 2.40
C ASN A 106 2.76 -8.62 1.62
N GLN A 107 2.73 -7.37 2.07
CA GLN A 107 3.60 -6.32 1.55
C GLN A 107 4.26 -5.56 2.68
N TRP A 108 5.57 -5.37 2.59
CA TRP A 108 6.32 -4.47 3.46
C TRP A 108 6.48 -3.12 2.76
N CYS A 109 5.93 -2.05 3.32
CA CYS A 109 5.98 -0.71 2.72
C CYS A 109 6.13 0.40 3.76
N ASN A 110 6.22 1.64 3.26
CA ASN A 110 6.28 2.87 4.05
C ASN A 110 4.93 3.29 4.64
#